data_AF-A0A5K3FLM9-F1
#
_entry.id   AF-A0A5K3FLM9-F1
#
_cell.length_a   1.000
_cell.length_b   1.000
_cell.length_c   1.000
_cell.angle_alpha   90.00
_cell.angle_beta   90.00
_cell.angle_gamma   90.00
#
_symmetry.space_group_name_H-M   'P 1'
#
loop_
_entity.id
_entity.type
_entity.pdbx_description
1 polymer ?
#
loop_
_entity_poly.entity_id
_entity_poly.type
_entity_poly.pdbx_seq_one_letter_code
_entity_poly.pdbx_strand_id
1 'polypeptide(L)'
;MVAVSDPKYADLQACCVCLGFRDETEYKIDVDAAASIRSILRYLRAESSSCDIRRELGNMKILTSDLIPLLKVCKKDNHLFDLVVRLMVNLTQPAVVCFRNEIPK
;
A
#
# COMPACT_ATOMS: atom_id res chain seq x y z
N MET A 1 -18.56 14.42 16.86
CA MET A 1 -17.33 13.94 17.53
C MET A 1 -16.41 13.43 16.43
N VAL A 2 -15.41 14.21 16.03
CA VAL A 2 -14.45 13.76 15.02
C VAL A 2 -13.61 12.67 15.69
N ALA A 3 -13.71 11.43 15.24
CA ALA A 3 -12.85 10.36 15.72
C ALA A 3 -11.41 10.78 15.44
N VAL A 4 -10.60 10.95 16.47
CA VAL A 4 -9.15 11.08 16.32
C VAL A 4 -8.72 9.83 15.57
N SER A 5 -8.23 9.99 14.35
CA SER A 5 -7.66 8.88 13.59
C SER A 5 -6.56 8.27 14.45
N ASP A 6 -6.66 6.96 14.71
CA ASP A 6 -5.61 6.22 15.42
C ASP A 6 -4.26 6.53 14.71
N PRO A 7 -3.22 6.98 15.44
CA PRO A 7 -1.97 7.46 14.87
C PRO A 7 -1.36 6.53 13.82
N LYS A 8 -1.58 5.22 13.95
CA LYS A 8 -1.11 4.23 12.98
C LYS A 8 -1.67 4.46 11.57
N TYR A 9 -2.91 4.94 11.44
CA TYR A 9 -3.53 5.21 10.14
C TYR A 9 -2.97 6.48 9.53
N ALA A 10 -2.66 7.49 10.34
CA ALA A 10 -2.00 8.70 9.86
C ALA A 10 -0.61 8.38 9.29
N ASP A 11 0.17 7.55 9.98
CA ASP A 11 1.49 7.12 9.49
C ASP A 11 1.40 6.26 8.22
N LEU A 12 0.41 5.35 8.15
CA LEU A 12 0.14 4.55 6.95
C LEU A 12 -0.22 5.43 5.76
N GLN A 13 -1.11 6.39 5.96
CA GLN A 13 -1.53 7.33 4.92
C GLN A 13 -0.37 8.21 4.47
N ALA A 14 0.47 8.68 5.39
CA ALA A 14 1.68 9.42 5.06
C ALA A 14 2.64 8.60 4.17
N CYS A 15 2.84 7.31 4.49
CA CYS A 15 3.61 6.41 3.64
C CYS A 15 3.00 6.29 2.22
N CYS A 16 1.67 6.27 2.11
CA CYS A 16 1.01 6.16 0.80
C CYS A 16 1.20 7.42 -0.06
N VAL A 17 1.18 8.61 0.56
CA VAL A 17 1.45 9.88 -0.14
C VAL A 17 2.90 9.94 -0.64
N CYS A 18 3.84 9.38 0.12
CA CYS A 18 5.26 9.30 -0.26
C CYS A 18 5.57 8.16 -1.25
N LEU A 19 4.60 7.65 -2.01
CA LEU A 19 4.83 6.71 -3.11
C LEU A 19 5.18 7.44 -4.41
N GLY A 20 4.53 8.58 -4.64
CA GLY A 20 4.66 9.36 -5.86
C GLY A 20 3.37 10.10 -6.19
N PHE A 21 3.32 10.69 -7.37
CA PHE A 21 2.17 11.42 -7.85
C PHE A 21 2.09 11.38 -9.37
N ARG A 22 0.88 11.64 -9.90
CA ARG A 22 0.68 11.81 -11.33
C ARG A 22 0.82 13.28 -11.71
N ASP A 23 1.77 13.57 -12.57
CA ASP A 23 2.00 14.86 -13.20
C ASP A 23 1.48 14.80 -14.64
N GLU A 24 0.29 15.36 -14.87
CA GLU A 24 -0.46 15.30 -16.12
C GLU A 24 -0.69 13.85 -16.63
N THR A 25 0.29 13.32 -17.36
CA THR A 25 0.25 11.98 -17.98
C THR A 25 1.32 11.03 -17.46
N GLU A 26 2.32 11.54 -16.75
CA GLU A 26 3.43 10.74 -16.22
C GLU A 26 3.30 10.55 -14.71
N TYR A 27 3.71 9.37 -14.23
CA TYR A 27 3.84 9.14 -12.80
C TYR A 27 5.26 9.46 -12.36
N LYS A 28 5.40 10.35 -11.38
CA LYS A 28 6.68 10.73 -10.77
C LYS A 28 6.84 9.98 -9.46
N ILE A 29 7.97 9.30 -9.32
CA ILE A 29 8.31 8.50 -8.14
C ILE A 29 8.82 9.45 -7.06
N ASP A 30 8.31 9.33 -5.83
CA ASP A 30 8.83 10.07 -4.68
C ASP A 30 10.19 9.49 -4.23
N VAL A 31 11.07 10.33 -3.69
CA VAL A 31 12.39 9.90 -3.19
C VAL A 31 12.28 8.85 -2.08
N ASP A 32 11.19 8.91 -1.29
CA ASP A 32 10.96 8.01 -0.16
C ASP A 32 10.14 6.77 -0.52
N ALA A 33 9.75 6.57 -1.79
CA ALA A 33 8.87 5.48 -2.23
C ALA A 33 9.32 4.09 -1.73
N ALA A 34 10.62 3.79 -1.82
CA ALA A 34 11.16 2.51 -1.37
C ALA A 34 11.09 2.34 0.16
N ALA A 35 11.29 3.41 0.94
CA ALA A 35 11.17 3.37 2.40
C ALA A 35 9.69 3.23 2.81
N SER A 36 8.81 3.98 2.14
CA SER A 36 7.36 3.95 2.32
C SER A 36 6.77 2.57 2.04
N ILE A 37 7.14 1.91 0.92
CA ILE A 37 6.66 0.55 0.61
C ILE A 37 7.10 -0.44 1.69
N ARG A 38 8.35 -0.35 2.20
CA ARG A 38 8.80 -1.21 3.30
C ARG A 38 7.98 -0.99 4.56
N SER A 39 7.61 0.25 4.86
CA SER A 39 6.75 0.58 5.99
C SER A 39 5.34 0.05 5.80
N ILE A 40 4.73 0.21 4.63
CA ILE A 40 3.42 -0.36 4.33
C ILE A 40 3.44 -1.89 4.48
N LEU A 41 4.45 -2.57 3.95
CA LEU A 41 4.64 -4.01 4.14
C LEU A 41 4.78 -4.40 5.61
N ARG A 42 5.38 -3.54 6.45
CA ARG A 42 5.48 -3.76 7.90
C ARG A 42 4.10 -3.66 8.56
N TYR A 43 3.29 -2.66 8.21
CA TYR A 43 1.91 -2.54 8.70
C TYR A 43 1.06 -3.74 8.28
N LEU A 44 1.18 -4.21 7.03
CA LEU A 44 0.46 -5.41 6.56
C LEU A 44 0.84 -6.68 7.33
N ARG A 45 2.10 -6.82 7.79
CA ARG A 45 2.50 -7.97 8.63
C ARG A 45 1.91 -7.91 10.04
N ALA A 46 1.65 -6.72 10.54
CA ALA A 46 1.05 -6.47 11.85
C ALA A 46 -0.47 -6.23 11.76
N GLU A 47 -1.09 -6.55 10.62
CA GLU A 47 -2.52 -6.33 10.41
C GLU A 47 -3.36 -7.13 11.41
N SER A 48 -4.47 -6.55 11.85
CA SER A 48 -5.39 -7.23 12.75
C SER A 48 -6.20 -8.30 12.01
N SER A 49 -6.90 -9.15 12.76
CA SER A 49 -7.79 -10.17 12.18
C SER A 49 -8.95 -9.60 11.35
N SER A 50 -9.31 -8.32 11.55
CA SER A 50 -10.32 -7.65 10.73
C SER A 50 -9.78 -7.16 9.38
N CYS A 51 -8.50 -7.39 9.09
CA CYS A 51 -7.82 -6.93 7.89
C CYS A 51 -7.88 -5.39 7.74
N ASP A 52 -7.76 -4.67 8.85
CA ASP A 52 -7.88 -3.21 8.94
C ASP A 52 -6.91 -2.46 8.02
N ILE A 53 -5.64 -2.86 7.99
CA ILE A 53 -4.62 -2.21 7.16
C ILE A 53 -4.91 -2.37 5.68
N ARG A 54 -5.13 -3.60 5.20
CA ARG A 54 -5.41 -3.82 3.76
C ARG A 54 -6.72 -3.17 3.31
N ARG A 55 -7.74 -3.11 4.19
CA ARG A 55 -9.00 -2.41 3.91
C ARG A 55 -8.75 -0.92 3.73
N GLU A 56 -7.96 -0.31 4.59
CA GLU A 56 -7.59 1.11 4.48
C GLU A 56 -6.83 1.39 3.16
N LEU A 57 -5.81 0.58 2.85
CA LEU A 57 -5.07 0.68 1.59
C LEU A 57 -6.00 0.50 0.37
N GLY A 58 -6.98 -0.39 0.47
CA GLY A 58 -8.02 -0.59 -0.54
C GLY A 58 -8.92 0.64 -0.71
N ASN A 59 -9.36 1.27 0.39
CA ASN A 59 -10.15 2.50 0.37
C ASN A 59 -9.39 3.66 -0.28
N MET A 60 -8.08 3.75 -0.03
CA MET A 60 -7.18 4.72 -0.66
C MET A 60 -6.87 4.40 -2.14
N LYS A 61 -7.24 3.21 -2.63
CA LYS A 61 -7.05 2.77 -4.02
C LYS A 61 -5.58 2.71 -4.47
N ILE A 62 -4.63 2.53 -3.55
CA ILE A 62 -3.19 2.60 -3.83
C ILE A 62 -2.72 1.66 -4.93
N LEU A 63 -3.39 0.51 -5.11
CA LEU A 63 -3.06 -0.44 -6.17
C LEU A 63 -3.22 0.20 -7.56
N THR A 64 -4.31 0.96 -7.75
CA THR A 64 -4.64 1.59 -9.02
C THR A 64 -4.08 2.99 -9.18
N SER A 65 -4.03 3.79 -8.11
CA SER A 65 -3.50 5.16 -8.14
C SER A 65 -1.99 5.21 -8.22
N ASP A 66 -1.30 4.25 -7.58
CA ASP A 66 0.14 4.33 -7.35
C ASP A 66 0.89 3.08 -7.83
N LEU A 67 0.56 1.89 -7.35
CA LEU A 67 1.39 0.69 -7.58
C LEU A 67 1.45 0.27 -9.06
N ILE A 68 0.33 0.30 -9.78
CA ILE A 68 0.31 0.02 -11.23
C ILE A 68 1.13 1.07 -12.00
N PRO A 69 0.94 2.39 -11.80
CA PRO A 69 1.82 3.41 -12.38
C PRO A 69 3.30 3.24 -12.02
N LEU A 70 3.62 3.04 -10.73
CA LEU A 70 4.97 2.79 -10.22
C LEU A 70 5.65 1.65 -10.98
N LEU A 71 4.96 0.51 -11.12
CA LEU A 71 5.48 -0.66 -11.83
C LEU A 71 5.86 -0.36 -13.29
N LYS A 72 5.16 0.59 -13.94
CA LYS A 72 5.46 1.00 -15.31
C LYS A 72 6.72 1.85 -15.40
N VAL A 73 6.97 2.71 -14.41
CA VAL A 73 8.07 3.69 -14.42
C VAL A 73 9.35 3.21 -13.71
N CYS A 74 9.25 2.34 -12.70
CA CYS A 74 10.39 1.86 -11.92
C CYS A 74 11.19 0.73 -12.59
N LYS A 75 10.94 0.40 -13.87
CA LYS A 75 11.53 -0.75 -14.58
C LYS A 75 13.08 -0.80 -14.57
N LYS A 76 13.74 0.35 -14.43
CA LYS A 76 15.21 0.44 -14.37
C LYS A 76 15.76 0.32 -12.95
N ASP A 77 14.92 0.51 -11.94
CA ASP A 77 15.25 0.34 -10.54
C ASP A 77 14.73 -1.03 -10.08
N ASN A 78 15.58 -2.05 -10.24
CA ASN A 78 15.25 -3.43 -9.85
C ASN A 78 14.85 -3.55 -8.38
N HIS A 79 15.39 -2.69 -7.52
CA HIS A 79 15.11 -2.73 -6.09
C HIS A 79 13.71 -2.21 -5.78
N LEU A 80 13.35 -1.04 -6.32
CA LEU A 80 11.99 -0.51 -6.19
C LEU A 80 10.96 -1.42 -6.87
N PHE A 81 11.29 -1.97 -8.05
CA PHE A 81 10.44 -2.91 -8.77
C PHE A 81 10.09 -4.14 -7.92
N ASP A 82 11.08 -4.78 -7.28
CA ASP A 82 10.85 -5.91 -6.37
C ASP A 82 9.90 -5.53 -5.21
N LEU A 83 10.13 -4.38 -4.59
CA LEU A 83 9.29 -3.89 -3.50
C LEU A 83 7.83 -3.68 -3.94
N VAL A 84 7.61 -3.06 -5.10
CA VAL A 84 6.27 -2.84 -5.66
C VAL A 84 5.58 -4.17 -5.92
N VAL A 85 6.25 -5.13 -6.57
CA VAL A 85 5.69 -6.46 -6.85
C VAL A 85 5.33 -7.19 -5.56
N ARG A 86 6.19 -7.16 -4.54
CA ARG A 86 5.93 -7.79 -3.24
C ARG A 86 4.71 -7.20 -2.54
N LEU A 87 4.54 -5.88 -2.60
CA LEU A 87 3.36 -5.22 -2.05
C LEU A 87 2.10 -5.60 -2.84
N MET A 88 2.16 -5.60 -4.18
CA MET A 88 1.04 -6.03 -5.02
C MET A 88 0.62 -7.47 -4.71
N VAL A 89 1.57 -8.41 -4.63
CA VAL A 89 1.29 -9.81 -4.28
C VAL A 89 0.58 -9.92 -2.93
N ASN A 90 1.03 -9.18 -1.91
CA ASN A 90 0.39 -9.18 -0.59
C ASN A 90 -1.06 -8.64 -0.63
N LEU A 91 -1.28 -7.55 -1.37
CA LEU A 91 -2.61 -6.95 -1.51
C LEU A 91 -3.56 -7.82 -2.35
N THR A 92 -3.03 -8.62 -3.27
CA THR A 92 -3.80 -9.56 -4.11
C THR A 92 -3.90 -10.96 -3.52
N GLN A 93 -3.47 -11.17 -2.27
CA GLN A 93 -3.64 -12.45 -1.58
C GLN A 93 -5.15 -12.80 -1.53
N PRO A 94 -5.53 -14.06 -1.82
CA PRO A 94 -6.94 -14.46 -1.79
C PRO A 94 -7.60 -14.13 -0.45
N ALA A 95 -8.80 -13.54 -0.50
CA ALA A 95 -9.51 -13.08 0.70
C ALA A 95 -9.71 -14.20 1.74
N VAL A 96 -9.96 -15.43 1.28
CA VAL A 96 -10.08 -16.62 2.13
C VAL A 96 -8.85 -16.85 3.02
N VAL A 97 -7.65 -16.55 2.52
CA VAL A 97 -6.40 -16.65 3.30
C VAL A 97 -6.29 -15.48 4.27
N CYS A 98 -6.61 -14.26 3.84
CA CYS A 98 -6.54 -13.06 4.67
C CYS A 98 -7.48 -13.16 5.89
N PHE A 99 -8.70 -13.66 5.69
CA PHE A 99 -9.70 -13.83 6.75
C PHE A 99 -9.67 -15.22 7.41
N ARG A 100 -8.65 -16.04 7.15
CA ARG A 100 -8.45 -17.35 7.82
C ARG A 100 -9.67 -18.27 7.74
N ASN A 101 -10.32 -18.32 6.57
CA ASN A 101 -11.58 -19.04 6.32
C ASN A 101 -12.80 -18.53 7.13
N GLU A 102 -12.72 -17.36 7.76
CA GLU A 102 -13.85 -16.72 8.43
C GLU A 102 -14.55 -15.74 7.48
N ILE A 103 -15.86 -15.56 7.68
CA ILE A 103 -16.63 -14.55 6.95
C ILE A 103 -16.28 -13.18 7.55
N PRO A 104 -15.80 -12.22 6.75
CA PRO A 104 -15.52 -10.87 7.23
C PRO A 104 -16.79 -10.23 7.78
N LYS A 105 -16.69 -9.62 8.95
CA LYS A 105 -17.71 -8.71 9.47
C LYS A 105 -17.68 -7.36 8.74
#